data_AF-A0A831SIL0-F1
#
_entry.id   AF-A0A831SIL0-F1
#
_cell.length_a   1.000
_cell.length_b   1.000
_cell.length_c   1.000
_cell.angle_alpha   90.00
_cell.angle_beta   90.00
_cell.angle_gamma   90.00
#
_symmetry.space_group_name_H-M   'P 1'
#
loop_
_entity.id
_entity.type
_entity.pdbx_description
1 polymer ?
#
loop_
_entity_poly.entity_id
_entity_poly.type
_entity_poly.pdbx_seq_one_letter_code
_entity_poly.pdbx_strand_id
1 'polypeptide(L)'
;MVEVLTERSLYKPVSKILEKYDFKNIQEVRSGKGYIDIECFYDSYKIIVEIKIEDPRTKWKNLLDGVAQAYSYSKSTNASGFIVLEYPSTVRRPLEITPEIVEQIVSTIPMNAIVLTDFWTNRFIGKKQITTPNLIRRCREKIDVFITQEERDISFDFVIETIRESVNAISGMLRKVSGEKLGDVLNTVVGRFDLFLSLGEQKKEDIEGLRLAAVDLASYLLVNQILFYHVYSILTKKIDDLDEEKIKSVFDLKRELKKITDINYRAIYSIDVVSSLPDIELITEHIRKLIQAIKGIRAAFIKHDLLGRVYHELLPYETKKKLAAFYTKPIAAEILTGLTIDKWNEKVIDPACGSGTLLVSAYRRKFQL
;
A
#
# COMPACT_ATOMS: atom_id res chain seq x y z
N MET A 1 -7.35 16.61 -39.88
CA MET A 1 -6.85 15.98 -38.64
C MET A 1 -7.46 16.73 -37.48
N VAL A 2 -8.00 16.04 -36.47
CA VAL A 2 -8.53 16.71 -35.27
C VAL A 2 -7.37 16.88 -34.30
N GLU A 3 -7.04 18.11 -33.97
CA GLU A 3 -6.03 18.42 -32.96
C GLU A 3 -6.49 17.94 -31.57
N VAL A 4 -5.57 17.42 -30.77
CA VAL A 4 -5.85 16.91 -29.43
C VAL A 4 -4.77 17.37 -28.46
N LEU A 5 -5.16 17.66 -27.22
CA LEU A 5 -4.20 17.88 -26.15
C LEU A 5 -3.50 16.58 -25.80
N THR A 6 -2.20 16.70 -25.55
CA THR A 6 -1.36 15.64 -25.00
C THR A 6 -0.95 16.03 -23.59
N GLU A 7 -0.38 15.08 -22.85
CA GLU A 7 0.18 15.28 -21.52
C GLU A 7 1.16 16.46 -21.52
N ARG A 8 2.03 16.53 -22.55
CA ARG A 8 3.00 17.62 -22.76
C ARG A 8 2.37 19.00 -22.87
N SER A 9 1.16 19.08 -23.42
CA SER A 9 0.41 20.34 -23.52
C SER A 9 0.11 20.93 -22.13
N LEU A 10 0.06 20.09 -21.09
CA LEU A 10 -0.26 20.50 -19.71
C LEU A 10 0.98 20.88 -18.89
N TYR A 11 2.20 20.56 -19.35
CA TYR A 11 3.42 20.72 -18.54
C TYR A 11 3.68 22.19 -18.15
N LYS A 12 3.60 23.11 -19.12
CA LYS A 12 3.84 24.54 -18.89
C LYS A 12 2.81 25.16 -17.94
N PRO A 13 1.48 24.97 -18.11
CA PRO A 13 0.51 25.45 -17.13
C PRO A 13 0.69 24.87 -15.73
N VAL A 14 1.01 23.58 -15.59
CA VAL A 14 1.32 22.97 -14.28
C VAL A 14 2.56 23.61 -13.65
N SER A 15 3.60 23.85 -14.46
CA SER A 15 4.85 24.50 -14.04
C SER A 15 4.62 25.92 -13.52
N LYS A 16 3.76 26.71 -14.19
CA LYS A 16 3.36 28.04 -13.72
C LYS A 16 2.68 28.00 -12.35
N ILE A 17 1.85 26.98 -12.10
CA ILE A 17 1.21 26.81 -10.78
C ILE A 17 2.24 26.41 -9.73
N LEU A 18 3.19 25.52 -10.06
CA LEU A 18 4.30 25.17 -9.18
C LEU A 18 5.10 26.42 -8.77
N GLU A 19 5.47 27.27 -9.74
CA GLU A 19 6.18 28.53 -9.50
C GLU A 19 5.41 29.51 -8.61
N LYS A 20 4.08 29.57 -8.75
CA LYS A 20 3.21 30.38 -7.89
C LYS A 20 3.27 29.97 -6.41
N TYR A 21 3.64 28.73 -6.13
CA TYR A 21 3.85 28.21 -4.78
C TYR A 21 5.35 27.96 -4.52
N ASP A 22 6.24 28.77 -5.10
CA ASP A 22 7.68 28.77 -4.83
C ASP A 22 8.45 27.49 -5.21
N PHE A 23 7.83 26.57 -5.95
CA PHE A 23 8.54 25.41 -6.49
C PHE A 23 9.30 25.82 -7.75
N LYS A 24 10.62 25.67 -7.73
CA LYS A 24 11.43 25.69 -8.96
C LYS A 24 11.15 24.40 -9.73
N ASN A 25 11.14 24.43 -11.05
CA ASN A 25 10.85 23.22 -11.82
C ASN A 25 11.58 23.18 -13.16
N ILE A 26 11.75 21.97 -13.69
CA ILE A 26 12.33 21.68 -15.00
C ILE A 26 11.47 20.61 -15.67
N GLN A 27 11.12 20.81 -16.93
CA GLN A 27 10.31 19.88 -17.71
C GLN A 27 11.18 18.91 -18.52
N GLU A 28 10.66 17.72 -18.81
CA GLU A 28 11.24 16.74 -19.74
C GLU A 28 12.69 16.34 -19.41
N VAL A 29 12.97 16.02 -18.14
CA VAL A 29 14.32 15.60 -17.71
C VAL A 29 14.58 14.15 -18.10
N ARG A 30 15.66 13.90 -18.83
CA ARG A 30 16.06 12.54 -19.20
C ARG A 30 16.63 11.80 -17.99
N SER A 31 16.07 10.64 -17.67
CA SER A 31 16.57 9.75 -16.60
C SER A 31 16.56 8.30 -17.06
N GLY A 32 17.74 7.68 -17.10
CA GLY A 32 17.93 6.31 -17.61
C GLY A 32 17.42 6.16 -19.06
N LYS A 33 16.45 5.27 -19.27
CA LYS A 33 15.83 4.99 -20.58
C LYS A 33 14.58 5.84 -20.88
N GLY A 34 14.15 6.71 -19.98
CA GLY A 34 12.90 7.47 -20.11
C GLY A 34 13.06 8.98 -19.85
N TYR A 35 11.91 9.67 -19.87
CA TYR A 35 11.79 11.08 -19.52
C TYR A 35 10.89 11.23 -18.30
N ILE A 36 11.25 12.16 -17.44
CA ILE A 36 10.43 12.65 -16.34
C ILE A 36 9.69 13.88 -16.85
N ASP A 37 8.38 13.92 -16.63
CA ASP A 37 7.55 15.03 -17.13
C ASP A 37 7.96 16.37 -16.49
N ILE A 38 7.98 16.44 -15.16
CA ILE A 38 8.44 17.60 -14.41
C ILE A 38 9.23 17.16 -13.18
N GLU A 39 10.44 17.68 -13.03
CA GLU A 39 11.16 17.70 -11.75
C GLU A 39 10.89 19.03 -11.06
N CYS A 40 10.36 19.02 -9.84
CA CYS A 40 10.20 20.23 -9.05
C CYS A 40 11.04 20.17 -7.76
N PHE A 41 11.45 21.35 -7.31
CA PHE A 41 12.39 21.55 -6.23
C PHE A 41 11.81 22.57 -5.26
N TYR A 42 11.84 22.22 -3.98
CA TYR A 42 11.53 23.13 -2.90
C TYR A 42 12.56 22.93 -1.80
N ASP A 43 13.31 23.99 -1.48
CA ASP A 43 14.49 23.91 -0.64
C ASP A 43 15.47 22.81 -1.13
N SER A 44 15.82 21.83 -0.28
CA SER A 44 16.64 20.68 -0.66
C SER A 44 15.86 19.48 -1.21
N TYR A 45 14.53 19.58 -1.29
CA TYR A 45 13.67 18.45 -1.66
C TYR A 45 13.36 18.45 -3.15
N LYS A 46 13.66 17.31 -3.79
CA LYS A 46 13.31 17.04 -5.19
C LYS A 46 12.05 16.18 -5.24
N ILE A 47 11.04 16.61 -5.97
CA ILE A 47 9.79 15.87 -6.17
C ILE A 47 9.59 15.68 -7.66
N ILE A 48 9.23 14.46 -8.04
CA ILE A 48 8.87 14.15 -9.42
C ILE A 48 7.36 14.32 -9.60
N VAL A 49 6.94 15.02 -10.65
CA VAL A 49 5.53 15.15 -11.02
C VAL A 49 5.32 14.51 -12.38
N GLU A 50 4.49 13.48 -12.43
CA GLU A 50 4.07 12.80 -13.67
C GLU A 50 2.66 13.26 -14.03
N ILE A 51 2.46 13.62 -15.29
CA ILE A 51 1.19 14.12 -15.81
C ILE A 51 0.63 13.10 -16.78
N LYS A 52 -0.60 12.68 -16.52
CA LYS A 52 -1.35 11.74 -17.34
C LYS A 52 -2.68 12.36 -17.74
N ILE A 53 -3.15 11.98 -18.92
CA ILE A 53 -4.54 12.15 -19.28
C ILE A 53 -5.12 10.75 -19.44
N GLU A 54 -6.23 10.48 -18.75
CA GLU A 54 -6.93 9.20 -18.81
C GLU A 54 -7.12 8.78 -20.29
N ASP A 55 -6.73 7.54 -20.61
CA ASP A 55 -7.12 6.89 -21.86
C ASP A 55 -8.27 5.92 -21.53
N PRO A 56 -9.51 6.19 -21.99
CA PRO A 56 -10.67 5.34 -21.71
C PRO A 56 -10.51 3.88 -22.14
N ARG A 57 -9.55 3.58 -23.03
CA ARG A 57 -9.26 2.23 -23.54
C ARG A 57 -8.30 1.46 -22.64
N THR A 58 -7.52 2.16 -21.82
CA THR A 58 -6.65 1.54 -20.82
C THR A 58 -7.24 1.76 -19.45
N LYS A 59 -7.46 0.68 -18.69
CA LYS A 59 -7.71 0.86 -17.26
C LYS A 59 -6.50 1.55 -16.65
N TRP A 60 -6.73 2.55 -15.78
CA TRP A 60 -5.71 3.05 -14.86
C TRP A 60 -4.92 1.86 -14.33
N LYS A 61 -3.58 1.94 -14.35
CA LYS A 61 -2.74 0.90 -13.74
C LYS A 61 -3.30 0.62 -12.35
N ASN A 62 -3.41 -0.65 -11.98
CA ASN A 62 -3.84 -1.01 -10.63
C ASN A 62 -2.96 -0.21 -9.63
N LEU A 63 -3.53 0.19 -8.49
CA LEU A 63 -2.90 1.08 -7.52
C LEU A 63 -1.51 0.57 -7.12
N LEU A 64 -1.38 -0.76 -6.98
CA LEU A 64 -0.13 -1.44 -6.67
C LEU A 64 0.97 -1.10 -7.69
N ASP A 65 0.72 -1.31 -8.98
CA ASP A 65 1.67 -1.03 -10.05
C ASP A 65 2.03 0.46 -10.11
N GLY A 66 1.04 1.34 -9.89
CA GLY A 66 1.25 2.79 -9.84
C GLY A 66 2.18 3.22 -8.70
N VAL A 67 1.93 2.73 -7.48
CA VAL A 67 2.77 3.02 -6.31
C VAL A 67 4.17 2.42 -6.47
N ALA A 68 4.27 1.17 -6.92
CA ALA A 68 5.55 0.49 -7.12
C ALA A 68 6.44 1.21 -8.17
N GLN A 69 5.82 1.66 -9.26
CA GLN A 69 6.49 2.46 -10.29
C GLN A 69 6.97 3.80 -9.73
N ALA A 70 6.11 4.52 -9.01
CA ALA A 70 6.43 5.81 -8.38
C ALA A 70 7.61 5.70 -7.39
N TYR A 71 7.62 4.64 -6.56
CA TYR A 71 8.72 4.36 -5.65
C TYR A 71 10.03 4.09 -6.40
N SER A 72 9.98 3.27 -7.46
CA SER A 72 11.16 2.94 -8.28
C SER A 72 11.76 4.18 -8.97
N TYR A 73 10.91 5.06 -9.49
CA TYR A 73 11.38 6.34 -10.06
C TYR A 73 12.01 7.25 -9.01
N SER A 74 11.38 7.37 -7.84
CA SER A 74 11.91 8.20 -6.76
C SER A 74 13.31 7.73 -6.33
N LYS A 75 13.49 6.41 -6.15
CA LYS A 75 14.77 5.78 -5.81
C LYS A 75 15.85 6.03 -6.88
N SER A 76 15.53 5.79 -8.16
CA SER A 76 16.50 5.94 -9.26
C SER A 76 16.91 7.39 -9.55
N THR A 77 16.11 8.37 -9.14
CA THR A 77 16.35 9.80 -9.39
C THR A 77 16.80 10.57 -8.14
N ASN A 78 16.97 9.85 -7.02
CA ASN A 78 17.22 10.40 -5.69
C ASN A 78 16.21 11.52 -5.31
N ALA A 79 14.94 11.30 -5.65
CA ALA A 79 13.85 12.22 -5.32
C ALA A 79 13.23 11.87 -3.98
N SER A 80 12.83 12.91 -3.24
CA SER A 80 12.08 12.86 -1.99
C SER A 80 10.62 12.43 -2.18
N GLY A 81 10.16 12.25 -3.41
CA GLY A 81 8.82 11.77 -3.68
C GLY A 81 8.37 11.87 -5.11
N PHE A 82 7.14 11.39 -5.30
CA PHE A 82 6.47 11.32 -6.58
C PHE A 82 5.01 11.77 -6.45
N ILE A 83 4.54 12.52 -7.43
CA ILE A 83 3.15 12.97 -7.55
C ILE A 83 2.66 12.60 -8.94
N VAL A 84 1.54 11.89 -9.04
CA VAL A 84 0.84 11.66 -10.30
C VAL A 84 -0.37 12.57 -10.37
N LEU A 85 -0.50 13.33 -11.45
CA LEU A 85 -1.68 14.09 -11.80
C LEU A 85 -2.34 13.41 -13.00
N GLU A 86 -3.55 12.87 -12.84
CA GLU A 86 -4.31 12.26 -13.92
C GLU A 86 -5.57 13.05 -14.22
N TYR A 87 -5.52 13.77 -15.33
CA TYR A 87 -6.65 14.52 -15.86
C TYR A 87 -7.66 13.60 -16.55
N PRO A 88 -8.97 13.91 -16.47
CA PRO A 88 -10.00 13.13 -17.14
C PRO A 88 -9.85 13.19 -18.66
N SER A 89 -10.27 12.13 -19.36
CA SER A 89 -10.13 12.02 -20.82
C SER A 89 -10.79 13.15 -21.61
N THR A 90 -11.77 13.83 -21.01
CA THR A 90 -12.48 14.99 -21.58
C THR A 90 -11.54 16.16 -21.89
N VAL A 91 -10.40 16.30 -21.21
CA VAL A 91 -9.45 17.39 -21.48
C VAL A 91 -8.72 17.21 -22.81
N ARG A 92 -8.70 16.01 -23.41
CA ARG A 92 -8.00 15.78 -24.69
C ARG A 92 -8.58 16.60 -25.85
N ARG A 93 -9.86 16.96 -25.77
CA ARG A 93 -10.60 17.64 -26.83
C ARG A 93 -11.44 18.78 -26.27
N PRO A 94 -10.81 19.89 -25.86
CA PRO A 94 -11.55 21.09 -25.49
C PRO A 94 -12.27 21.69 -26.70
N LEU A 95 -13.21 22.61 -26.45
CA LEU A 95 -13.95 23.31 -27.50
C LEU A 95 -13.01 24.11 -28.42
N GLU A 96 -11.99 24.72 -27.85
CA GLU A 96 -10.92 25.43 -28.56
C GLU A 96 -9.57 25.11 -27.90
N ILE A 97 -8.49 25.06 -28.69
CA ILE A 97 -7.14 24.80 -28.20
C ILE A 97 -6.38 26.14 -28.22
N THR A 98 -6.46 26.88 -27.12
CA THR A 98 -5.69 28.11 -26.88
C THR A 98 -4.91 28.01 -25.57
N PRO A 99 -3.78 28.73 -25.41
CA PRO A 99 -3.02 28.74 -24.16
C PRO A 99 -3.87 29.05 -22.93
N GLU A 100 -4.81 30.00 -23.05
CA GLU A 100 -5.71 30.43 -21.97
C GLU A 100 -6.65 29.29 -21.55
N ILE A 101 -7.19 28.54 -22.51
CA ILE A 101 -8.06 27.40 -22.23
C ILE A 101 -7.28 26.27 -21.57
N VAL A 102 -6.06 25.99 -22.02
CA VAL A 102 -5.24 24.94 -21.38
C VAL A 102 -4.89 25.34 -19.94
N GLU A 103 -4.58 26.61 -19.68
CA GLU A 103 -4.36 27.14 -18.33
C GLU A 103 -5.61 27.03 -17.45
N GLN A 104 -6.78 27.33 -18.01
CA GLN A 104 -8.06 27.17 -17.32
C GLN A 104 -8.34 25.70 -16.99
N ILE A 105 -8.11 24.78 -17.94
CA ILE A 105 -8.28 23.33 -17.74
C ILE A 105 -7.43 22.87 -16.56
N VAL A 106 -6.13 23.17 -16.59
CA VAL A 106 -5.18 22.76 -15.55
C VAL A 106 -5.55 23.35 -14.19
N SER A 107 -6.10 24.56 -14.16
CA SER A 107 -6.46 25.26 -12.91
C SER A 107 -7.78 24.81 -12.31
N THR A 108 -8.77 24.43 -13.14
CA THR A 108 -10.17 24.29 -12.71
C THR A 108 -10.71 22.88 -12.77
N ILE A 109 -10.24 22.04 -13.70
CA ILE A 109 -10.76 20.68 -13.85
C ILE A 109 -10.24 19.80 -12.71
N PRO A 110 -11.12 19.19 -11.89
CA PRO A 110 -10.71 18.22 -10.89
C PRO A 110 -10.09 16.99 -11.56
N MET A 111 -9.01 16.50 -10.97
CA MET A 111 -8.23 15.39 -11.48
C MET A 111 -7.98 14.36 -10.38
N ASN A 112 -7.65 13.14 -10.81
CA ASN A 112 -7.21 12.11 -9.88
C ASN A 112 -5.73 12.37 -9.53
N ALA A 113 -5.36 12.23 -8.26
CA ALA A 113 -3.98 12.37 -7.85
C ALA A 113 -3.52 11.27 -6.91
N ILE A 114 -2.26 10.88 -7.05
CA ILE A 114 -1.54 10.05 -6.09
C ILE A 114 -0.32 10.86 -5.63
N VAL A 115 -0.17 10.99 -4.32
CA VAL A 115 0.98 11.65 -3.68
C VAL A 115 1.72 10.61 -2.86
N LEU A 116 3.01 10.46 -3.13
CA LEU A 116 3.92 9.53 -2.46
C LEU A 116 5.24 10.25 -2.18
N THR A 117 5.26 11.12 -1.18
CA THR A 117 6.44 11.91 -0.79
C THR A 117 6.91 11.55 0.60
N ASP A 118 8.14 11.97 0.96
CA ASP A 118 8.71 11.77 2.30
C ASP A 118 7.83 12.32 3.44
N PHE A 119 7.01 13.34 3.14
CA PHE A 119 6.24 14.12 4.09
C PHE A 119 4.73 13.99 3.93
N TRP A 120 4.25 13.56 2.76
CA TRP A 120 2.83 13.46 2.45
C TRP A 120 2.52 12.27 1.55
N THR A 121 1.61 11.42 2.02
CA THR A 121 1.09 10.29 1.25
C THR A 121 -0.43 10.37 1.22
N ASN A 122 -1.02 10.50 0.03
CA ASN A 122 -2.48 10.56 -0.11
C ASN A 122 -2.95 10.20 -1.52
N ARG A 123 -4.26 9.94 -1.65
CA ARG A 123 -4.93 9.61 -2.90
C ARG A 123 -6.22 10.41 -3.04
N PHE A 124 -6.40 11.03 -4.20
CA PHE A 124 -7.55 11.85 -4.56
C PHE A 124 -8.21 11.22 -5.78
N ILE A 125 -9.33 10.54 -5.60
CA ILE A 125 -10.07 9.86 -6.69
C ILE A 125 -11.58 9.99 -6.49
N GLY A 126 -12.34 9.88 -7.58
CA GLY A 126 -13.80 9.93 -7.56
C GLY A 126 -14.33 11.18 -6.84
N LYS A 127 -15.13 11.00 -5.78
CA LYS A 127 -15.68 12.13 -5.00
C LYS A 127 -14.63 12.95 -4.25
N LYS A 128 -13.39 12.45 -4.13
CA LYS A 128 -12.26 13.12 -3.48
C LYS A 128 -11.30 13.77 -4.50
N GLN A 129 -11.67 13.88 -5.78
CA GLN A 129 -10.84 14.55 -6.80
C GLN A 129 -10.46 15.98 -6.37
N ILE A 130 -9.32 16.43 -6.87
CA ILE A 130 -8.71 17.70 -6.47
C ILE A 130 -8.22 18.46 -7.69
N THR A 131 -8.22 19.80 -7.63
CA THR A 131 -7.64 20.64 -8.68
C THR A 131 -6.13 20.79 -8.47
N THR A 132 -5.38 21.00 -9.54
CA THR A 132 -3.91 21.16 -9.49
C THR A 132 -3.44 22.28 -8.56
N PRO A 133 -4.04 23.50 -8.58
CA PRO A 133 -3.68 24.54 -7.62
C PRO A 133 -3.89 24.12 -6.16
N ASN A 134 -4.96 23.40 -5.85
CA ASN A 134 -5.24 22.95 -4.49
C ASN A 134 -4.30 21.83 -4.04
N LEU A 135 -3.94 20.90 -4.94
CA LEU A 135 -2.97 19.87 -4.63
C LEU A 135 -1.59 20.49 -4.35
N ILE A 136 -1.11 21.38 -5.21
CA ILE A 136 0.21 22.01 -5.07
C ILE A 136 0.26 22.88 -3.81
N ARG A 137 -0.79 23.66 -3.52
CA ARG A 137 -0.91 24.41 -2.25
C ARG A 137 -0.81 23.49 -1.04
N ARG A 138 -1.54 22.38 -1.02
CA ARG A 138 -1.46 21.41 0.09
C ARG A 138 -0.08 20.76 0.17
N CYS A 139 0.54 20.44 -0.97
CA CYS A 139 1.90 19.93 -1.00
C CYS A 139 2.87 20.92 -0.34
N ARG A 140 2.75 22.21 -0.67
CA ARG A 140 3.51 23.31 -0.08
C ARG A 140 3.34 23.38 1.44
N GLU A 141 2.10 23.34 1.93
CA GLU A 141 1.80 23.35 3.36
C GLU A 141 2.41 22.14 4.08
N LYS A 142 2.35 20.95 3.46
CA LYS A 142 2.86 19.71 4.06
C LYS A 142 4.37 19.63 4.09
N ILE A 143 5.06 20.13 3.05
CA ILE A 143 6.52 20.19 3.06
C ILE A 143 7.03 21.21 4.10
N ASP A 144 6.35 22.33 4.30
CA ASP A 144 6.70 23.30 5.36
C ASP A 144 6.58 22.70 6.75
N VAL A 145 5.44 22.03 7.03
CA VAL A 145 5.24 21.36 8.32
C VAL A 145 6.32 20.30 8.54
N PHE A 146 6.67 19.55 7.50
CA PHE A 146 7.73 18.56 7.62
C PHE A 146 9.11 19.16 7.87
N ILE A 147 9.48 20.24 7.17
CA ILE A 147 10.77 20.92 7.38
C ILE A 147 10.86 21.50 8.79
N THR A 148 9.76 22.05 9.30
CA THR A 148 9.75 22.77 10.59
C THR A 148 9.50 21.88 11.79
N GLN A 149 8.77 20.78 11.64
CA GLN A 149 8.28 19.94 12.75
C GLN A 149 8.61 18.45 12.58
N GLU A 150 9.21 18.04 11.46
CA GLU A 150 9.47 16.64 11.08
C GLU A 150 8.20 15.75 11.05
N GLU A 151 7.02 16.37 11.02
CA GLU A 151 5.74 15.68 11.00
C GLU A 151 5.37 15.25 9.58
N ARG A 152 4.91 13.99 9.46
CA ARG A 152 4.45 13.38 8.20
C ARG A 152 2.95 13.21 8.21
N ASP A 153 2.31 13.47 7.07
CA ASP A 153 0.88 13.21 6.86
C ASP A 153 0.70 12.00 5.95
N ILE A 154 0.45 10.84 6.56
CA ILE A 154 0.25 9.57 5.85
C ILE A 154 -1.23 9.18 5.93
N SER A 155 -1.89 9.16 4.77
CA SER A 155 -3.29 8.77 4.64
C SER A 155 -3.49 7.30 4.99
N PHE A 156 -4.17 7.06 6.10
CA PHE A 156 -4.52 5.72 6.56
C PHE A 156 -5.38 4.97 5.53
N ASP A 157 -6.44 5.61 5.01
CA ASP A 157 -7.33 5.02 4.00
C ASP A 157 -6.54 4.54 2.78
N PHE A 158 -5.62 5.37 2.28
CA PHE A 158 -4.82 5.04 1.10
C PHE A 158 -3.87 3.85 1.37
N VAL A 159 -3.30 3.77 2.57
CA VAL A 159 -2.48 2.62 2.99
C VAL A 159 -3.31 1.34 3.00
N ILE A 160 -4.51 1.37 3.61
CA ILE A 160 -5.43 0.22 3.64
C ILE A 160 -5.79 -0.22 2.21
N GLU A 161 -6.17 0.72 1.35
CA GLU A 161 -6.51 0.44 -0.05
C GLU A 161 -5.34 -0.25 -0.77
N THR A 162 -4.13 0.30 -0.65
CA THR A 162 -2.94 -0.24 -1.33
C THR A 162 -2.59 -1.64 -0.85
N ILE A 163 -2.66 -1.89 0.46
CA ILE A 163 -2.35 -3.21 1.01
C ILE A 163 -3.45 -4.23 0.64
N ARG A 164 -4.73 -3.86 0.67
CA ARG A 164 -5.83 -4.73 0.20
C ARG A 164 -5.68 -5.08 -1.27
N GLU A 165 -5.34 -4.10 -2.09
CA GLU A 165 -5.10 -4.33 -3.52
C GLU A 165 -3.88 -5.23 -3.76
N SER A 166 -2.86 -5.09 -2.91
CA SER A 166 -1.71 -6.00 -2.90
C SER A 166 -2.10 -7.45 -2.58
N VAL A 167 -2.93 -7.66 -1.55
CA VAL A 167 -3.47 -8.99 -1.21
C VAL A 167 -4.24 -9.56 -2.41
N ASN A 168 -5.15 -8.77 -2.98
CA ASN A 168 -5.96 -9.19 -4.13
C ASN A 168 -5.11 -9.52 -5.38
N ALA A 169 -4.03 -8.77 -5.63
CA ALA A 169 -3.12 -9.03 -6.73
C ALA A 169 -2.41 -10.38 -6.56
N ILE A 170 -1.86 -10.65 -5.37
CA ILE A 170 -1.23 -11.94 -5.06
C ILE A 170 -2.26 -13.07 -5.11
N SER A 171 -3.45 -12.90 -4.55
CA SER A 171 -4.52 -13.91 -4.60
C SER A 171 -4.93 -14.21 -6.03
N GLY A 172 -5.13 -13.17 -6.86
CA GLY A 172 -5.47 -13.31 -8.26
C GLY A 172 -4.40 -14.05 -9.06
N MET A 173 -3.13 -13.91 -8.68
CA MET A 173 -2.05 -14.68 -9.28
C MET A 173 -1.99 -16.13 -8.82
N LEU A 174 -2.09 -16.37 -7.51
CA LEU A 174 -2.09 -17.72 -6.96
C LEU A 174 -3.26 -18.54 -7.49
N ARG A 175 -4.42 -17.91 -7.75
CA ARG A 175 -5.57 -18.56 -8.42
C ARG A 175 -5.28 -18.97 -9.87
N LYS A 176 -4.34 -18.32 -10.55
CA LYS A 176 -3.89 -18.71 -11.91
C LYS A 176 -2.90 -19.86 -11.88
N VAL A 177 -2.28 -20.13 -10.72
CA VAL A 177 -1.42 -21.30 -10.53
C VAL A 177 -2.33 -22.50 -10.29
N SER A 178 -2.15 -23.56 -11.08
CA SER A 178 -2.91 -24.80 -10.99
C SER A 178 -2.04 -25.98 -10.55
N GLY A 179 -2.67 -27.07 -10.11
CA GLY A 179 -2.00 -28.33 -9.78
C GLY A 179 -1.49 -28.44 -8.34
N GLU A 180 -0.47 -29.28 -8.15
CA GLU A 180 0.09 -29.66 -6.84
C GLU A 180 0.58 -28.46 -6.03
N LYS A 181 1.21 -27.48 -6.69
CA LYS A 181 1.75 -26.28 -6.02
C LYS A 181 0.68 -25.44 -5.32
N LEU A 182 -0.54 -25.40 -5.86
CA LEU A 182 -1.66 -24.75 -5.17
C LEU A 182 -2.08 -25.55 -3.93
N GLY A 183 -2.00 -26.89 -3.99
CA GLY A 183 -2.23 -27.77 -2.86
C GLY A 183 -1.28 -27.48 -1.69
N ASP A 184 0.00 -27.25 -1.97
CA ASP A 184 1.00 -26.92 -0.94
C ASP A 184 0.68 -25.62 -0.20
N VAL A 185 0.25 -24.58 -0.94
CA VAL A 185 -0.18 -23.30 -0.35
C VAL A 185 -1.40 -23.50 0.55
N LEU A 186 -2.38 -24.26 0.09
CA LEU A 186 -3.61 -24.53 0.85
C LEU A 186 -3.31 -25.29 2.15
N ASN A 187 -2.48 -26.33 2.05
CA ASN A 187 -2.12 -27.16 3.19
C ASN A 187 -1.26 -26.41 4.21
N THR A 188 -0.42 -25.49 3.76
CA THR A 188 0.40 -24.66 4.65
C THR A 188 -0.46 -23.79 5.56
N VAL A 189 -1.58 -23.28 5.04
CA VAL A 189 -2.42 -22.32 5.76
C VAL A 189 -3.52 -22.98 6.57
N VAL A 190 -4.15 -24.04 6.04
CA VAL A 190 -5.29 -24.71 6.67
C VAL A 190 -4.88 -26.05 7.33
N GLY A 191 -3.63 -26.48 7.17
CA GLY A 191 -3.15 -27.77 7.64
C GLY A 191 -3.57 -28.90 6.70
N ARG A 192 -4.23 -29.93 7.23
CA ARG A 192 -4.79 -31.01 6.40
C ARG A 192 -6.08 -30.55 5.71
N PHE A 193 -5.94 -29.72 4.68
CA PHE A 193 -7.09 -29.18 3.92
C PHE A 193 -7.91 -30.31 3.30
N ASP A 194 -7.25 -31.39 2.85
CA ASP A 194 -7.86 -32.64 2.42
C ASP A 194 -8.78 -33.27 3.48
N LEU A 195 -8.33 -33.29 4.73
CA LEU A 195 -9.11 -33.80 5.85
C LEU A 195 -10.27 -32.87 6.20
N PHE A 196 -10.04 -31.55 6.20
CA PHE A 196 -11.08 -30.54 6.42
C PHE A 196 -12.23 -30.65 5.40
N LEU A 197 -11.89 -30.90 4.13
CA LEU A 197 -12.88 -31.19 3.08
C LEU A 197 -13.59 -32.52 3.29
N SER A 198 -12.88 -33.57 3.76
CA SER A 198 -13.47 -34.89 3.99
C SER A 198 -14.42 -34.95 5.19
N LEU A 199 -14.27 -34.03 6.15
CA LEU A 199 -15.09 -33.96 7.37
C LEU A 199 -16.41 -33.20 7.16
N GLY A 200 -16.59 -32.54 6.01
CA GLY A 200 -17.83 -31.87 5.65
C GLY A 200 -18.51 -32.55 4.47
N GLU A 201 -19.75 -33.01 4.64
CA GLU A 201 -20.65 -33.35 3.52
C GLU A 201 -21.06 -32.08 2.76
N GLN A 202 -20.09 -31.35 2.21
CA GLN A 202 -20.33 -30.04 1.60
C GLN A 202 -20.46 -30.12 0.08
N LYS A 203 -21.29 -29.24 -0.49
CA LYS A 203 -21.51 -29.16 -1.94
C LYS A 203 -20.21 -28.72 -2.62
N LYS A 204 -20.01 -29.09 -3.89
CA LYS A 204 -18.82 -28.68 -4.67
C LYS A 204 -18.56 -27.17 -4.64
N GLU A 205 -19.62 -26.35 -4.61
CA GLU A 205 -19.54 -24.88 -4.51
C GLU A 205 -18.90 -24.42 -3.19
N ASP A 206 -19.14 -25.12 -2.08
CA ASP A 206 -18.55 -24.80 -0.78
C ASP A 206 -17.05 -25.14 -0.75
N ILE A 207 -16.65 -26.25 -1.38
CA ILE A 207 -15.25 -26.68 -1.51
C ILE A 207 -14.43 -25.65 -2.28
N GLU A 208 -14.95 -25.19 -3.41
CA GLU A 208 -14.30 -24.13 -4.20
C GLU A 208 -14.27 -22.83 -3.40
N GLY A 209 -15.37 -22.49 -2.72
CA GLY A 209 -15.46 -21.33 -1.84
C GLY A 209 -14.42 -21.32 -0.71
N LEU A 210 -14.12 -22.48 -0.12
CA LEU A 210 -13.08 -22.67 0.91
C LEU A 210 -11.69 -22.59 0.32
N ARG A 211 -11.48 -23.16 -0.87
CA ARG A 211 -10.19 -23.12 -1.57
C ARG A 211 -9.79 -21.68 -1.88
N LEU A 212 -10.73 -20.87 -2.37
CA LEU A 212 -10.52 -19.45 -2.62
C LEU A 212 -10.21 -18.69 -1.33
N ALA A 213 -10.92 -18.98 -0.23
CA ALA A 213 -10.68 -18.35 1.06
C ALA A 213 -9.29 -18.67 1.62
N ALA A 214 -8.80 -19.91 1.44
CA ALA A 214 -7.46 -20.30 1.85
C ALA A 214 -6.36 -19.62 1.03
N VAL A 215 -6.55 -19.43 -0.28
CA VAL A 215 -5.64 -18.64 -1.12
C VAL A 215 -5.61 -17.17 -0.68
N ASP A 216 -6.77 -16.60 -0.35
CA ASP A 216 -6.85 -15.22 0.15
C ASP A 216 -6.14 -15.09 1.50
N LEU A 217 -6.28 -16.09 2.37
CA LEU A 217 -5.57 -16.12 3.66
C LEU A 217 -4.05 -16.26 3.48
N ALA A 218 -3.58 -17.11 2.56
CA ALA A 218 -2.16 -17.22 2.22
C ALA A 218 -1.60 -15.87 1.74
N SER A 219 -2.33 -15.21 0.84
CA SER A 219 -1.96 -13.91 0.27
C SER A 219 -1.92 -12.82 1.35
N TYR A 220 -2.91 -12.81 2.24
CA TYR A 220 -2.95 -11.93 3.39
C TYR A 220 -1.72 -12.16 4.28
N LEU A 221 -1.43 -13.40 4.66
CA LEU A 221 -0.29 -13.73 5.52
C LEU A 221 1.03 -13.28 4.90
N LEU A 222 1.25 -13.52 3.61
CA LEU A 222 2.45 -13.09 2.90
C LEU A 222 2.62 -11.56 2.92
N VAL A 223 1.58 -10.83 2.51
CA VAL A 223 1.58 -9.36 2.52
C VAL A 223 1.80 -8.83 3.92
N ASN A 224 1.18 -9.48 4.92
CA ASN A 224 1.29 -9.10 6.31
C ASN A 224 2.70 -9.31 6.87
N GLN A 225 3.34 -10.43 6.53
CA GLN A 225 4.71 -10.75 6.91
C GLN A 225 5.72 -9.76 6.29
N ILE A 226 5.52 -9.36 5.03
CA ILE A 226 6.36 -8.36 4.36
C ILE A 226 6.15 -6.97 4.97
N LEU A 227 4.89 -6.57 5.20
CA LEU A 227 4.55 -5.29 5.84
C LEU A 227 5.15 -5.20 7.24
N PHE A 228 5.00 -6.25 8.05
CA PHE A 228 5.56 -6.31 9.40
C PHE A 228 7.08 -6.19 9.37
N TYR A 229 7.75 -6.91 8.47
CA TYR A 229 9.20 -6.81 8.31
C TYR A 229 9.63 -5.37 8.03
N HIS A 230 8.97 -4.72 7.06
CA HIS A 230 9.25 -3.32 6.70
C HIS A 230 9.01 -2.35 7.85
N VAL A 231 7.85 -2.44 8.52
CA VAL A 231 7.55 -1.56 9.65
C VAL A 231 8.56 -1.74 10.79
N TYR A 232 8.92 -2.99 11.09
CA TYR A 232 9.90 -3.30 12.13
C TYR A 232 11.30 -2.78 11.79
N SER A 233 11.77 -2.98 10.55
CA SER A 233 13.09 -2.52 10.10
C SER A 233 13.22 -1.00 10.22
N ILE A 234 12.20 -0.26 9.78
CA ILE A 234 12.17 1.20 9.84
C ILE A 234 12.11 1.72 11.28
N LEU A 235 11.21 1.19 12.12
CA LEU A 235 11.01 1.70 13.46
C LEU A 235 12.15 1.35 14.43
N THR A 236 12.76 0.17 14.26
CA THR A 236 13.77 -0.32 15.22
C THR A 236 15.20 -0.18 14.72
N LYS A 237 15.42 -0.12 13.40
CA LYS A 237 16.74 -0.13 12.77
C LYS A 237 17.65 -1.30 13.18
N LYS A 238 17.07 -2.37 13.74
CA LYS A 238 17.82 -3.56 14.20
C LYS A 238 18.15 -4.52 13.07
N ILE A 239 17.41 -4.45 11.98
CA ILE A 239 17.62 -5.20 10.74
C ILE A 239 17.49 -4.25 9.57
N ASP A 240 18.21 -4.56 8.49
CA ASP A 240 18.03 -3.87 7.22
C ASP A 240 16.66 -4.20 6.62
N ASP A 241 16.07 -3.20 5.97
CA ASP A 241 14.83 -3.39 5.23
C ASP A 241 15.02 -4.29 3.99
N LEU A 242 13.93 -4.91 3.52
CA LEU A 242 13.98 -5.78 2.34
C LEU A 242 14.45 -5.01 1.11
N ASP A 243 15.45 -5.49 0.40
CA ASP A 243 15.88 -4.88 -0.86
C ASP A 243 15.24 -5.62 -2.05
N GLU A 244 14.26 -4.99 -2.70
CA GLU A 244 13.52 -5.57 -3.81
C GLU A 244 14.41 -6.00 -4.99
N GLU A 245 15.59 -5.39 -5.16
CA GLU A 245 16.52 -5.74 -6.24
C GLU A 245 17.28 -7.04 -5.96
N LYS A 246 17.38 -7.43 -4.68
CA LYS A 246 18.03 -8.67 -4.25
C LYS A 246 17.09 -9.88 -4.27
N ILE A 247 15.78 -9.66 -4.39
CA ILE A 247 14.78 -10.74 -4.43
C ILE A 247 14.64 -11.26 -5.85
N LYS A 248 15.46 -12.25 -6.22
CA LYS A 248 15.44 -12.89 -7.56
C LYS A 248 14.63 -14.19 -7.59
N SER A 249 14.30 -14.72 -6.42
CA SER A 249 13.53 -15.95 -6.24
C SER A 249 12.71 -15.88 -4.95
N VAL A 250 11.75 -16.79 -4.80
CA VAL A 250 11.02 -17.00 -3.54
C VAL A 250 11.99 -17.39 -2.41
N PHE A 251 13.07 -18.10 -2.73
CA PHE A 251 14.11 -18.49 -1.76
C PHE A 251 14.86 -17.28 -1.19
N ASP A 252 15.11 -16.24 -2.00
CA ASP A 252 15.73 -15.01 -1.52
C ASP A 252 14.85 -14.30 -0.49
N LEU A 253 13.54 -14.21 -0.75
CA LEU A 253 12.60 -13.66 0.24
C LEU A 253 12.62 -14.48 1.53
N LYS A 254 12.58 -15.81 1.43
CA LYS A 254 12.63 -16.70 2.60
C LYS A 254 13.88 -16.46 3.45
N ARG A 255 15.04 -16.33 2.81
CA ARG A 255 16.31 -16.07 3.49
C ARG A 255 16.29 -14.74 4.23
N GLU A 256 15.75 -13.69 3.62
CA GLU A 256 15.63 -12.37 4.26
C GLU A 256 14.66 -12.40 5.45
N LEU A 257 13.48 -13.01 5.29
CA LEU A 257 12.50 -13.11 6.39
C LEU A 257 13.01 -13.97 7.57
N LYS A 258 14.00 -14.84 7.38
CA LYS A 258 14.61 -15.57 8.50
C LYS A 258 15.29 -14.65 9.52
N LYS A 259 15.82 -13.50 9.08
CA LYS A 259 16.52 -12.55 9.96
C LYS A 259 15.62 -12.06 11.12
N ILE A 260 14.33 -11.85 10.87
CA ILE A 260 13.39 -11.38 11.90
C ILE A 260 12.92 -12.50 12.83
N THR A 261 12.91 -13.75 12.37
CA THR A 261 12.53 -14.91 13.19
C THR A 261 13.62 -15.31 14.17
N ASP A 262 14.88 -15.02 13.85
CA ASP A 262 16.02 -15.15 14.76
C ASP A 262 15.96 -14.13 15.92
N ILE A 263 15.18 -13.04 15.78
CA ILE A 263 15.05 -11.93 16.75
C ILE A 263 13.72 -12.01 17.56
N ASN A 264 13.09 -13.18 17.64
CA ASN A 264 11.91 -13.47 18.48
C ASN A 264 10.52 -13.12 17.90
N TYR A 265 10.38 -12.99 16.58
CA TYR A 265 9.06 -12.83 15.92
C TYR A 265 8.51 -14.12 15.31
N ARG A 266 8.98 -15.30 15.76
CA ARG A 266 8.63 -16.61 15.20
C ARG A 266 7.12 -16.87 15.12
N ALA A 267 6.32 -16.34 16.04
CA ALA A 267 4.87 -16.53 16.02
C ALA A 267 4.20 -15.96 14.75
N ILE A 268 4.64 -14.79 14.27
CA ILE A 268 4.11 -14.12 13.07
C ILE A 268 4.49 -14.90 11.79
N TYR A 269 5.64 -15.57 11.83
CA TYR A 269 6.21 -16.33 10.71
C TYR A 269 6.10 -17.85 10.91
N SER A 270 5.24 -18.28 11.84
CA SER A 270 5.05 -19.71 12.16
C SER A 270 4.41 -20.46 10.99
N ILE A 271 3.51 -19.79 10.26
CA ILE A 271 2.99 -20.24 8.98
C ILE A 271 3.96 -19.79 7.89
N ASP A 272 4.76 -20.73 7.38
CA ASP A 272 5.75 -20.49 6.33
C ASP A 272 5.11 -20.48 4.95
N VAL A 273 4.31 -19.45 4.67
CA VAL A 273 3.64 -19.27 3.38
C VAL A 273 4.67 -19.18 2.25
N VAL A 274 5.80 -18.51 2.49
CA VAL A 274 6.84 -18.29 1.47
C VAL A 274 7.35 -19.61 0.90
N SER A 275 7.61 -20.62 1.74
CA SER A 275 8.07 -21.93 1.27
C SER A 275 7.09 -22.67 0.37
N SER A 276 5.80 -22.36 0.46
CA SER A 276 4.76 -22.98 -0.37
C SER A 276 4.52 -22.25 -1.69
N LEU A 277 5.07 -21.05 -1.86
CA LEU A 277 4.89 -20.28 -3.08
C LEU A 277 5.67 -20.94 -4.25
N PRO A 278 5.06 -21.03 -5.44
CA PRO A 278 5.78 -21.43 -6.64
C PRO A 278 6.94 -20.46 -6.93
N ASP A 279 8.14 -20.99 -7.10
CA ASP A 279 9.29 -20.19 -7.53
C ASP A 279 9.25 -19.99 -9.06
N ILE A 280 8.48 -18.99 -9.48
CA ILE A 280 8.32 -18.58 -10.88
C ILE A 280 8.47 -17.06 -11.00
N GLU A 281 9.03 -16.58 -12.12
CA GLU A 281 9.32 -15.15 -12.31
C GLU A 281 8.09 -14.27 -12.10
N LEU A 282 6.92 -14.72 -12.55
CA LEU A 282 5.67 -13.99 -12.37
C LEU A 282 5.38 -13.70 -10.88
N ILE A 283 5.60 -14.66 -9.98
CA ILE A 283 5.39 -14.50 -8.53
C ILE A 283 6.47 -13.59 -7.94
N THR A 284 7.72 -13.82 -8.28
CA THR A 284 8.85 -13.00 -7.82
C THR A 284 8.69 -11.53 -8.23
N GLU A 285 8.27 -11.23 -9.46
CA GLU A 285 8.01 -9.88 -9.93
C GLU A 285 6.96 -9.17 -9.06
N HIS A 286 5.86 -9.85 -8.72
CA HIS A 286 4.81 -9.25 -7.90
C HIS A 286 5.23 -9.10 -6.44
N ILE A 287 6.05 -10.01 -5.90
CA ILE A 287 6.66 -9.83 -4.57
C ILE A 287 7.54 -8.58 -4.57
N ARG A 288 8.35 -8.34 -5.61
CA ARG A 288 9.15 -7.12 -5.72
C ARG A 288 8.28 -5.87 -5.77
N LYS A 289 7.22 -5.87 -6.58
CA LYS A 289 6.24 -4.77 -6.64
C LYS A 289 5.55 -4.53 -5.30
N LEU A 290 5.20 -5.59 -4.58
CA LEU A 290 4.63 -5.52 -3.25
C LEU A 290 5.57 -4.83 -2.26
N ILE A 291 6.85 -5.23 -2.23
CA ILE A 291 7.87 -4.60 -1.40
C ILE A 291 7.98 -3.10 -1.75
N GLN A 292 8.06 -2.76 -3.04
CA GLN A 292 8.10 -1.38 -3.51
C GLN A 292 6.87 -0.58 -3.09
N ALA A 293 5.68 -1.16 -3.20
CA ALA A 293 4.44 -0.49 -2.83
C ALA A 293 4.33 -0.25 -1.32
N ILE A 294 4.67 -1.25 -0.50
CA ILE A 294 4.70 -1.12 0.97
C ILE A 294 5.66 0.00 1.41
N LYS A 295 6.84 0.07 0.79
CA LYS A 295 7.79 1.15 1.05
C LYS A 295 7.26 2.51 0.57
N GLY A 296 6.67 2.54 -0.63
CA GLY A 296 6.13 3.76 -1.25
C GLY A 296 5.03 4.42 -0.43
N ILE A 297 4.10 3.63 0.14
CA ILE A 297 3.01 4.15 0.98
C ILE A 297 3.47 4.55 2.39
N ARG A 298 4.72 4.23 2.78
CA ARG A 298 5.33 4.69 4.04
C ARG A 298 4.52 4.30 5.28
N ALA A 299 3.98 3.08 5.27
CA ALA A 299 3.07 2.59 6.31
C ALA A 299 3.67 2.68 7.73
N ALA A 300 4.99 2.57 7.87
CA ALA A 300 5.70 2.66 9.15
C ALA A 300 5.50 4.00 9.89
N PHE A 301 5.12 5.07 9.19
CA PHE A 301 4.97 6.41 9.76
C PHE A 301 3.51 6.76 10.11
N ILE A 302 2.58 5.81 9.99
CA ILE A 302 1.22 5.98 10.50
C ILE A 302 1.26 5.88 12.03
N LYS A 303 0.41 6.64 12.73
CA LYS A 303 0.28 6.55 14.20
C LYS A 303 0.11 5.10 14.67
N HIS A 304 0.75 4.75 15.79
CA HIS A 304 0.82 3.37 16.28
C HIS A 304 -0.54 2.70 16.51
N ASP A 305 -1.56 3.46 16.90
CA ASP A 305 -2.94 2.98 17.10
C ASP A 305 -3.64 2.61 15.78
N LEU A 306 -3.22 3.23 14.68
CA LEU A 306 -3.70 2.95 13.33
C LEU A 306 -2.97 1.77 12.70
N LEU A 307 -1.67 1.57 12.98
CA LEU A 307 -0.93 0.41 12.49
C LEU A 307 -1.63 -0.91 12.84
N GLY A 308 -2.04 -1.09 14.10
CA GLY A 308 -2.82 -2.27 14.52
C GLY A 308 -4.12 -2.45 13.73
N ARG A 309 -4.79 -1.35 13.38
CA ARG A 309 -6.00 -1.37 12.55
C ARG A 309 -5.71 -1.76 11.10
N VAL A 310 -4.53 -1.44 10.56
CA VAL A 310 -4.11 -1.92 9.23
C VAL A 310 -4.23 -3.44 9.18
N TYR A 311 -3.62 -4.14 10.13
CA TYR A 311 -3.65 -5.61 10.21
C TYR A 311 -5.07 -6.18 10.21
N HIS A 312 -5.98 -5.59 11.00
CA HIS A 312 -7.37 -6.07 11.10
C HIS A 312 -8.18 -5.85 9.80
N GLU A 313 -7.84 -4.83 9.02
CA GLU A 313 -8.63 -4.43 7.85
C GLU A 313 -8.22 -5.14 6.55
N LEU A 314 -7.06 -5.83 6.47
CA LEU A 314 -6.59 -6.36 5.19
C LEU A 314 -7.35 -7.60 4.68
N LEU A 315 -7.84 -8.46 5.59
CA LEU A 315 -8.61 -9.65 5.18
C LEU A 315 -9.99 -9.24 4.63
N PRO A 316 -10.38 -9.71 3.43
CA PRO A 316 -11.70 -9.46 2.86
C PRO A 316 -12.82 -9.96 3.78
N TYR A 317 -13.95 -9.25 3.81
CA TYR A 317 -15.08 -9.58 4.69
C TYR A 317 -15.62 -11.00 4.45
N GLU A 318 -15.76 -11.40 3.18
CA GLU A 318 -16.20 -12.75 2.81
C GLU A 318 -15.27 -13.84 3.35
N THR A 319 -13.96 -13.60 3.27
CA THR A 319 -12.94 -14.51 3.82
C THR A 319 -13.01 -14.56 5.33
N LYS A 320 -13.20 -13.42 6.03
CA LYS A 320 -13.40 -13.38 7.48
C LYS A 320 -14.62 -14.20 7.91
N LYS A 321 -15.74 -14.04 7.21
CA LYS A 321 -16.99 -14.76 7.48
C LYS A 321 -16.82 -16.27 7.29
N LYS A 322 -16.18 -16.69 6.18
CA LYS A 322 -15.95 -18.12 5.87
C LYS A 322 -15.01 -18.80 6.85
N LEU A 323 -13.98 -18.08 7.33
CA LEU A 323 -12.99 -18.61 8.28
C LEU A 323 -13.35 -18.38 9.74
N ALA A 324 -14.54 -17.84 10.03
CA ALA A 324 -14.96 -17.40 11.38
C ALA A 324 -13.93 -16.48 12.08
N ALA A 325 -13.13 -15.74 11.30
CA ALA A 325 -12.08 -14.85 11.79
C ALA A 325 -12.68 -13.48 12.16
N PHE A 326 -13.47 -13.45 13.23
CA PHE A 326 -14.05 -12.21 13.75
C PHE A 326 -13.04 -11.47 14.64
N TYR A 327 -12.94 -10.16 14.40
CA TYR A 327 -12.05 -9.28 15.15
C TYR A 327 -12.87 -8.45 16.14
N THR A 328 -12.41 -8.37 17.40
CA THR A 328 -12.98 -7.46 18.39
C THR A 328 -12.65 -6.02 18.00
N LYS A 329 -13.65 -5.13 17.95
CA LYS A 329 -13.42 -3.70 17.64
C LYS A 329 -12.53 -3.08 18.74
N PRO A 330 -11.49 -2.28 18.38
CA PRO A 330 -10.58 -1.68 19.37
C PRO A 330 -11.30 -0.92 20.50
N ILE A 331 -12.31 -0.10 20.16
CA ILE A 331 -13.11 0.66 21.14
C ILE A 331 -13.82 -0.26 22.13
N ALA A 332 -14.35 -1.40 21.66
CA ALA A 332 -15.01 -2.35 22.55
C ALA A 332 -14.00 -3.01 23.50
N ALA A 333 -12.80 -3.34 23.01
CA ALA A 333 -11.73 -3.87 23.85
C ALA A 333 -11.26 -2.85 24.90
N GLU A 334 -11.14 -1.58 24.52
CA GLU A 334 -10.77 -0.49 25.45
C GLU A 334 -11.82 -0.30 26.54
N ILE A 335 -13.11 -0.28 26.19
CA ILE A 335 -14.21 -0.20 27.17
C ILE A 335 -14.17 -1.41 28.11
N LEU A 336 -14.11 -2.63 27.57
CA LEU A 336 -14.09 -3.87 28.36
C LEU A 336 -12.91 -3.89 29.34
N THR A 337 -11.70 -3.62 28.85
CA THR A 337 -10.49 -3.67 29.69
C THR A 337 -10.45 -2.53 30.70
N GLY A 338 -10.95 -1.34 30.35
CA GLY A 338 -11.10 -0.22 31.28
C GLY A 338 -12.08 -0.49 32.42
N LEU A 339 -13.11 -1.32 32.19
CA LEU A 339 -14.10 -1.72 33.20
C LEU A 339 -13.70 -2.94 34.04
N THR A 340 -12.72 -3.73 33.59
CA THR A 340 -12.41 -5.05 34.17
C THR A 340 -11.02 -5.17 34.76
N ILE A 341 -10.14 -4.19 34.54
CA ILE A 341 -8.76 -4.19 35.06
C ILE A 341 -8.53 -2.91 35.86
N ASP A 342 -8.27 -3.08 37.16
CA ASP A 342 -8.14 -1.99 38.13
C ASP A 342 -6.73 -1.87 38.72
N LYS A 343 -5.87 -2.90 38.58
CA LYS A 343 -4.47 -2.87 39.04
C LYS A 343 -3.49 -3.33 37.97
N TRP A 344 -2.33 -2.67 37.94
CA TRP A 344 -1.24 -2.97 36.99
C TRP A 344 -0.70 -4.41 37.07
N ASN A 345 -0.89 -5.11 38.20
CA ASN A 345 -0.35 -6.45 38.43
C ASN A 345 -1.35 -7.59 38.27
N GLU A 346 -2.60 -7.32 37.85
CA GLU A 346 -3.60 -8.36 37.62
C GLU A 346 -3.19 -9.34 36.51
N LYS A 347 -3.49 -10.63 36.66
CA LYS A 347 -3.23 -11.62 35.60
C LYS A 347 -4.43 -11.68 34.67
N VAL A 348 -4.20 -11.47 33.38
CA VAL A 348 -5.24 -11.47 32.34
C VAL A 348 -5.01 -12.66 31.42
N ILE A 349 -6.09 -13.38 31.11
CA ILE A 349 -6.11 -14.49 30.15
C ILE A 349 -7.27 -14.28 29.18
N ASP A 350 -7.02 -14.52 27.90
CA ASP A 350 -8.05 -14.60 26.87
C ASP A 350 -7.84 -15.92 26.10
N PRO A 351 -8.60 -16.98 26.42
CA PRO A 351 -8.42 -18.30 25.83
C PRO A 351 -8.91 -18.38 24.38
N ALA A 352 -9.58 -17.34 23.88
CA ALA A 352 -10.06 -17.22 22.51
C ALA A 352 -9.59 -15.90 21.87
N CYS A 353 -8.35 -15.50 22.19
CA CYS A 353 -7.87 -14.15 21.91
C CYS A 353 -7.85 -13.74 20.44
N GLY A 354 -7.91 -14.69 19.51
CA GLY A 354 -7.89 -14.43 18.07
C GLY A 354 -6.72 -13.53 17.70
N SER A 355 -7.01 -12.34 17.18
CA SER A 355 -6.00 -11.33 16.84
C SER A 355 -5.31 -10.63 18.01
N GLY A 356 -5.73 -10.90 19.25
CA GLY A 356 -5.13 -10.38 20.47
C GLY A 356 -5.58 -8.96 20.86
N THR A 357 -6.59 -8.36 20.20
CA THR A 357 -7.03 -6.98 20.48
C THR A 357 -7.36 -6.74 21.96
N LEU A 358 -8.04 -7.69 22.63
CA LEU A 358 -8.33 -7.62 24.06
C LEU A 358 -7.06 -7.69 24.91
N LEU A 359 -6.12 -8.56 24.58
CA LEU A 359 -4.84 -8.69 25.30
C LEU A 359 -3.97 -7.44 25.14
N VAL A 360 -3.92 -6.84 23.95
CA VAL A 360 -3.21 -5.57 23.70
C VAL A 360 -3.87 -4.44 24.50
N SER A 361 -5.19 -4.37 24.51
CA SER A 361 -5.93 -3.38 25.30
C SER A 361 -5.71 -3.57 26.79
N ALA A 362 -5.68 -4.81 27.26
CA ALA A 362 -5.39 -5.14 28.65
C ALA A 362 -3.97 -4.71 29.04
N TYR A 363 -2.98 -4.95 28.18
CA TYR A 363 -1.61 -4.46 28.38
C TYR A 363 -1.58 -2.93 28.51
N ARG A 364 -2.24 -2.21 27.60
CA ARG A 364 -2.31 -0.74 27.64
C ARG A 364 -2.97 -0.22 28.92
N ARG A 365 -4.09 -0.82 29.34
CA ARG A 365 -4.77 -0.47 30.58
C ARG A 365 -3.88 -0.69 31.79
N LYS A 366 -3.21 -1.84 31.87
CA LYS A 366 -2.26 -2.13 32.95
C LYS A 366 -1.06 -1.18 32.98
N PHE A 367 -0.64 -0.65 31.83
CA PHE A 367 0.44 0.34 31.75
C PHE A 367 0.01 1.74 32.23
N GLN A 368 -1.29 2.04 32.21
CA GLN A 368 -1.86 3.31 32.69
C GLN A 368 -2.12 3.32 34.21
N LEU A 369 -2.15 2.13 34.82
CA LEU A 369 -2.33 1.89 36.26
C LEU A 369 -0.98 1.70 36.94
#